data_AF-A0A815GX87-F1
#
_entry.id   AF-A0A815GX87-F1
#
_cell.length_a   1.000
_cell.length_b   1.000
_cell.length_c   1.000
_cell.angle_alpha   90.00
_cell.angle_beta   90.00
_cell.angle_gamma   90.00
#
_symmetry.space_group_name_H-M   'P 1'
#
loop_
_entity.id
_entity.type
_entity.pdbx_description
1 polymer ?
#
loop_
_entity_poly.entity_id
_entity_poly.type
_entity_poly.pdbx_seq_one_letter_code
_entity_poly.pdbx_strand_id
1 'polypeptide(L)'
;IISLYWITYYQAKQQKTSSPVSKKTASITTNINRNINELPQFKPIKPCVLSYIHRAQAEFVLDELITGAEKTKFFTIVPKFNSLYIDYMFMHIELIQDSQTIIALIEYFNETDRNSQYYHKLQQFFTITFNSSKIIQTWGNLIDQLIPYIQYGLFTCNEISQVKSINVQKEFKLWYNNIFRHHLQCHHYLKYDEIDGSLCSCIHRPYKASSCQWSISKAIAYTFDERYDYYTHDIHKCLAITKLGYVNVNTTYFDDIFRPLLHELNAEAKDLHLNMNIEEDYVKENIPDYLSASNSSFKAHFLPELGRFYNPIDFSDLQYLAILTHKLSLVNFHRKLWHIYLKCGTHQFNEREQLQQYQQQNITRSLCIWPFPVTSMIIAQHYNNITYENEITYDIYVNFVKKNLFQLDAQASQYQHEFDSIKERIDNSSDALAYKIDEFIQKNDHVTAIRHHFEARAELMEYTYLDQLLQFKYLQQKPNEEQIKLVQNICTRQLEKEKSEQELILFRYGFLFKKLPDSLKILEESPPKLITTIIDPHQRERLSNNYTRIIQQAKVDLMMILTTGAEIKRQEHQKVFDMTMAKLWTDQRHLPIDKRLTTTMLSFIDERQKNIIKCVKCIYALKTSFFMKT
;
A
#
# COMPACT_ATOMS: atom_id res chain seq x y z
N ILE A 1 35.84 -18.79 -26.46
CA ILE A 1 35.87 -19.00 -24.98
C ILE A 1 36.71 -17.91 -24.30
N ILE A 2 37.98 -17.68 -24.66
CA ILE A 2 38.80 -16.58 -24.10
C ILE A 2 38.31 -15.18 -24.52
N SER A 3 37.75 -15.04 -25.73
CA SER A 3 37.10 -13.80 -26.20
C SER A 3 35.77 -13.51 -25.48
N LEU A 4 34.99 -14.56 -25.16
CA LEU A 4 33.78 -14.45 -24.34
C LEU A 4 34.11 -14.09 -22.89
N TYR A 5 35.23 -14.59 -22.34
CA TYR A 5 35.73 -14.20 -21.02
C TYR A 5 36.18 -12.74 -20.96
N TRP A 6 36.81 -12.19 -22.00
CA TRP A 6 37.17 -10.77 -22.05
C TRP A 6 35.97 -9.84 -22.27
N ILE A 7 34.99 -10.25 -23.07
CA ILE A 7 33.73 -9.50 -23.26
C ILE A 7 32.88 -9.54 -21.97
N THR A 8 32.78 -10.69 -21.30
CA THR A 8 32.09 -10.77 -19.98
C THR A 8 32.89 -10.09 -18.86
N TYR A 9 34.22 -10.08 -18.89
CA TYR A 9 35.04 -9.33 -17.93
C TYR A 9 34.87 -7.81 -18.11
N TYR A 10 34.84 -7.31 -19.36
CA TYR A 10 34.55 -5.89 -19.63
C TYR A 10 33.08 -5.53 -19.34
N GLN A 11 32.13 -6.41 -19.64
CA GLN A 11 30.71 -6.21 -19.31
C GLN A 11 30.46 -6.30 -17.79
N ALA A 12 31.16 -7.18 -17.05
CA ALA A 12 31.11 -7.25 -15.59
C ALA A 12 31.81 -6.06 -14.93
N LYS A 13 32.84 -5.50 -15.56
CA LYS A 13 33.51 -4.27 -15.11
C LYS A 13 32.65 -3.02 -15.41
N GLN A 14 31.84 -3.03 -16.47
CA GLN A 14 30.80 -2.00 -16.71
C GLN A 14 29.52 -2.21 -15.88
N GLN A 15 29.19 -3.45 -15.48
CA GLN A 15 28.07 -3.77 -14.59
C GLN A 15 28.39 -3.58 -13.11
N LYS A 16 29.68 -3.50 -12.70
CA LYS A 16 30.08 -2.99 -11.38
C LYS A 16 29.69 -1.52 -11.14
N THR A 17 29.17 -0.82 -12.15
CA THR A 17 28.62 0.54 -12.06
C THR A 17 27.11 0.63 -12.31
N SER A 18 26.38 -0.49 -12.41
CA SER A 18 24.92 -0.45 -12.57
C SER A 18 24.27 -1.70 -11.97
N SER A 19 23.58 -1.52 -10.83
CA SER A 19 22.83 -2.57 -10.13
C SER A 19 21.57 -3.00 -10.91
N PRO A 20 21.15 -4.28 -10.80
CA PRO A 20 20.00 -4.80 -11.53
C PRO A 20 18.71 -4.62 -10.73
N VAL A 21 17.97 -3.55 -11.03
CA VAL A 21 16.56 -3.36 -10.64
C VAL A 21 15.70 -3.50 -11.91
N SER A 22 15.28 -4.73 -12.25
CA SER A 22 14.23 -4.95 -13.26
C SER A 22 13.46 -6.20 -12.84
N LYS A 23 12.14 -6.18 -12.68
CA LYS A 23 11.20 -6.03 -13.80
C LYS A 23 9.88 -5.29 -13.48
N LYS A 24 9.53 -4.95 -12.22
CA LYS A 24 8.37 -4.05 -11.93
C LYS A 24 8.71 -2.56 -12.09
N THR A 25 10.00 -2.22 -12.15
CA THR A 25 10.48 -0.91 -12.61
C THR A 25 10.39 -0.75 -14.12
N ALA A 26 10.34 -1.80 -14.94
CA ALA A 26 10.46 -1.68 -16.40
C ALA A 26 9.30 -0.94 -17.09
N SER A 27 8.10 -0.90 -16.50
CA SER A 27 7.00 -0.03 -16.97
C SER A 27 7.17 1.43 -16.55
N ILE A 28 8.06 1.69 -15.58
CA ILE A 28 8.35 2.99 -14.97
C ILE A 28 9.70 3.57 -15.47
N THR A 29 10.68 2.74 -15.87
CA THR A 29 12.02 3.14 -16.34
C THR A 29 12.13 3.33 -17.85
N THR A 30 11.13 2.95 -18.65
CA THR A 30 11.13 3.25 -20.10
C THR A 30 10.71 4.70 -20.44
N ASN A 31 10.35 5.51 -19.44
CA ASN A 31 9.68 6.80 -19.67
C ASN A 31 10.56 8.05 -19.55
N ILE A 32 11.89 7.95 -19.40
CA ILE A 32 12.74 9.16 -19.31
C ILE A 32 12.69 9.97 -20.61
N ASN A 33 12.35 9.33 -21.74
CA ASN A 33 12.11 9.97 -23.03
C ASN A 33 10.65 9.81 -23.54
N ARG A 34 9.69 9.38 -22.72
CA ARG A 34 8.29 9.43 -23.17
C ARG A 34 7.93 10.88 -23.36
N ASN A 35 7.48 11.22 -24.57
CA ASN A 35 6.98 12.53 -24.86
C ASN A 35 5.83 12.79 -23.89
N ILE A 36 5.94 13.78 -23.00
CA ILE A 36 4.88 14.12 -22.01
C ILE A 36 3.53 14.31 -22.73
N ASN A 37 3.58 14.67 -24.01
CA ASN A 37 2.42 14.78 -24.89
C ASN A 37 1.64 13.48 -25.12
N GLU A 38 2.22 12.31 -24.85
CA GLU A 38 1.61 10.99 -24.99
C GLU A 38 0.91 10.49 -23.71
N LEU A 39 1.06 11.18 -22.58
CA LEU A 39 0.42 10.77 -21.32
C LEU A 39 -1.09 11.15 -21.32
N PRO A 40 -1.95 10.38 -20.61
CA PRO A 40 -3.35 10.71 -20.38
C PRO A 40 -3.52 12.12 -19.79
N GLN A 41 -4.55 12.86 -20.19
CA GLN A 41 -4.80 14.21 -19.67
C GLN A 41 -5.07 14.20 -18.16
N PHE A 42 -4.53 15.20 -17.45
CA PHE A 42 -4.73 15.42 -16.02
C PHE A 42 -6.22 15.35 -15.63
N LYS A 43 -6.50 14.62 -14.55
CA LYS A 43 -7.85 14.54 -13.94
C LYS A 43 -7.82 15.02 -12.48
N PRO A 44 -8.68 15.98 -12.10
CA PRO A 44 -8.78 16.43 -10.72
C PRO A 44 -9.36 15.34 -9.80
N ILE A 45 -9.11 15.44 -8.50
CA ILE A 45 -9.63 14.48 -7.50
C ILE A 45 -11.15 14.58 -7.38
N LYS A 46 -11.68 15.80 -7.43
CA LYS A 46 -13.09 16.12 -7.19
C LYS A 46 -13.68 16.89 -8.35
N PRO A 47 -15.01 16.82 -8.55
CA PRO A 47 -15.70 17.74 -9.45
C PRO A 47 -15.48 19.18 -8.98
N CYS A 48 -15.33 20.07 -9.95
CA CYS A 48 -14.99 21.47 -9.71
C CYS A 48 -16.09 22.39 -10.22
N VAL A 49 -16.48 23.35 -9.39
CA VAL A 49 -17.35 24.47 -9.76
C VAL A 49 -16.50 25.73 -9.85
N LEU A 50 -16.68 26.50 -10.92
CA LEU A 50 -15.95 27.74 -11.15
C LEU A 50 -16.79 28.95 -10.77
N SER A 51 -16.24 29.79 -9.91
CA SER A 51 -16.81 31.09 -9.55
C SER A 51 -15.83 32.17 -9.97
N TYR A 52 -16.14 32.88 -11.05
CA TYR A 52 -15.41 34.08 -11.41
C TYR A 52 -15.84 35.23 -10.50
N ILE A 53 -14.92 36.12 -10.13
CA ILE A 53 -15.16 37.25 -9.24
C ILE A 53 -14.50 38.48 -9.86
N HIS A 54 -15.34 39.34 -10.43
CA HIS A 54 -14.94 40.63 -11.02
C HIS A 54 -15.78 41.79 -10.45
N ARG A 55 -15.32 43.04 -10.66
CA ARG A 55 -15.92 44.25 -10.07
C ARG A 55 -17.40 44.50 -10.41
N ALA A 56 -17.89 43.92 -11.51
CA ALA A 56 -19.26 44.11 -11.98
C ALA A 56 -20.16 42.92 -11.64
N GLN A 57 -19.66 41.98 -10.84
CA GLN A 57 -20.39 40.78 -10.47
C GLN A 57 -21.36 41.06 -9.31
N ALA A 58 -22.49 40.35 -9.33
CA ALA A 58 -23.50 40.49 -8.30
C ALA A 58 -22.99 40.01 -6.94
N GLU A 59 -23.33 40.75 -5.88
CA GLU A 59 -22.82 40.49 -4.53
C GLU A 59 -23.17 39.10 -3.97
N PHE A 60 -24.28 38.49 -4.41
CA PHE A 60 -24.71 37.18 -3.91
C PHE A 60 -23.67 36.08 -4.18
N VAL A 61 -22.86 36.22 -5.24
CA VAL A 61 -21.79 35.25 -5.54
C VAL A 61 -20.69 35.29 -4.47
N LEU A 62 -20.40 36.48 -3.92
CA LEU A 62 -19.48 36.62 -2.79
C LEU A 62 -20.09 36.04 -1.52
N ASP A 63 -21.40 36.21 -1.29
CA ASP A 63 -22.08 35.61 -0.12
C ASP A 63 -22.03 34.08 -0.17
N GLU A 64 -22.18 33.48 -1.35
CA GLU A 64 -22.00 32.04 -1.57
C GLU A 64 -20.56 31.60 -1.29
N LEU A 65 -19.56 32.35 -1.77
CA LEU A 65 -18.14 32.06 -1.50
C LEU A 65 -17.78 32.21 -0.03
N ILE A 66 -18.31 33.23 0.66
CA ILE A 66 -18.13 33.42 2.11
C ILE A 66 -18.69 32.21 2.86
N THR A 67 -19.93 31.84 2.58
CA THR A 67 -20.57 30.65 3.18
C THR A 67 -19.76 29.38 2.88
N GLY A 68 -19.23 29.27 1.66
CA GLY A 68 -18.35 28.18 1.25
C GLY A 68 -17.05 28.17 2.04
N ALA A 69 -16.40 29.32 2.23
CA ALA A 69 -15.13 29.47 2.93
C ALA A 69 -15.27 29.16 4.44
N GLU A 70 -16.39 29.53 5.06
CA GLU A 70 -16.69 29.20 6.46
C GLU A 70 -16.67 27.70 6.69
N LYS A 71 -17.29 26.93 5.79
CA LYS A 71 -17.35 25.46 5.82
C LYS A 71 -16.05 24.77 5.38
N THR A 72 -15.18 25.49 4.69
CA THR A 72 -13.96 24.93 4.09
C THR A 72 -12.80 24.99 5.07
N LYS A 73 -12.11 23.86 5.28
CA LYS A 73 -10.90 23.82 6.12
C LYS A 73 -9.61 23.98 5.33
N PHE A 74 -9.59 23.44 4.11
CA PHE A 74 -8.41 23.38 3.25
C PHE A 74 -8.60 24.25 2.02
N PHE A 75 -7.60 25.06 1.73
CA PHE A 75 -7.58 25.94 0.57
C PHE A 75 -6.32 25.69 -0.24
N THR A 76 -6.41 25.84 -1.56
CA THR A 76 -5.23 25.94 -2.42
C THR A 76 -5.22 27.30 -3.09
N ILE A 77 -4.12 28.04 -2.95
CA ILE A 77 -3.97 29.38 -3.50
C ILE A 77 -2.90 29.38 -4.60
N VAL A 78 -3.25 29.91 -5.76
CA VAL A 78 -2.34 30.15 -6.88
C VAL A 78 -2.49 31.59 -7.34
N PRO A 79 -1.53 32.48 -7.00
CA PRO A 79 -1.50 33.80 -7.59
C PRO A 79 -0.98 33.72 -9.02
N LYS A 80 -1.52 34.58 -9.88
CA LYS A 80 -1.14 34.72 -11.27
C LYS A 80 -0.76 36.16 -11.56
N PHE A 81 0.47 36.32 -12.01
CA PHE A 81 1.01 37.56 -12.53
C PHE A 81 0.91 37.54 -14.04
N ASN A 82 0.22 38.53 -14.61
CA ASN A 82 0.26 38.74 -16.04
C ASN A 82 1.48 39.59 -16.37
N SER A 83 2.55 38.98 -16.87
CA SER A 83 3.78 39.70 -17.22
C SER A 83 3.59 40.77 -18.29
N LEU A 84 2.49 40.71 -19.05
CA LEU A 84 2.16 41.67 -20.11
C LEU A 84 1.34 42.86 -19.59
N TYR A 85 0.70 42.74 -18.42
CA TYR A 85 -0.20 43.76 -17.88
C TYR A 85 0.04 43.91 -16.38
N ILE A 86 0.84 44.90 -15.99
CA ILE A 86 1.20 45.19 -14.60
C ILE A 86 -0.06 45.49 -13.75
N ASP A 87 -1.11 46.02 -14.40
CA ASP A 87 -2.33 46.48 -13.74
C ASP A 87 -3.40 45.38 -13.54
N TYR A 88 -3.17 44.16 -14.03
CA TYR A 88 -4.14 43.06 -13.92
C TYR A 88 -3.52 41.84 -13.25
N MET A 89 -3.92 41.60 -11.99
CA MET A 89 -3.52 40.44 -11.22
C MET A 89 -4.72 39.53 -10.97
N PHE A 90 -4.49 38.22 -10.98
CA PHE A 90 -5.53 37.22 -10.74
C PHE A 90 -5.09 36.31 -9.61
N MET A 91 -6.00 35.97 -8.71
CA MET A 91 -5.75 34.94 -7.71
C MET A 91 -6.77 33.83 -7.85
N HIS A 92 -6.28 32.60 -7.91
CA HIS A 92 -7.13 31.43 -7.93
C HIS A 92 -7.12 30.81 -6.55
N ILE A 93 -8.30 30.63 -5.97
CA ILE A 93 -8.47 30.06 -4.64
C ILE A 93 -9.42 28.88 -4.77
N GLU A 94 -8.89 27.69 -4.56
CA GLU A 94 -9.69 26.48 -4.46
C GLU A 94 -10.14 26.29 -3.02
N LEU A 95 -11.45 26.23 -2.82
CA LEU A 95 -12.10 25.83 -1.58
C LEU A 95 -12.32 24.32 -1.65
N ILE A 96 -11.55 23.56 -0.87
CA ILE A 96 -11.58 22.10 -0.90
C ILE A 96 -12.62 21.59 0.09
N GLN A 97 -13.82 21.28 -0.41
CA GLN A 97 -14.93 20.71 0.37
C GLN A 97 -15.04 19.20 0.14
N ASP A 98 -15.86 18.51 0.92
CA ASP A 98 -15.91 17.04 0.92
C ASP A 98 -16.41 16.47 -0.42
N SER A 99 -17.51 17.00 -0.98
CA SER A 99 -18.16 16.50 -2.19
C SER A 99 -17.69 17.15 -3.50
N GLN A 100 -17.22 18.39 -3.45
CA GLN A 100 -16.80 19.18 -4.61
C GLN A 100 -15.74 20.20 -4.22
N THR A 101 -15.10 20.82 -5.21
CA THR A 101 -14.23 21.98 -4.97
C THR A 101 -14.76 23.19 -5.70
N ILE A 102 -14.70 24.35 -5.05
CA ILE A 102 -15.09 25.62 -5.65
C ILE A 102 -13.80 26.38 -5.97
N ILE A 103 -13.59 26.73 -7.22
CA ILE A 103 -12.45 27.57 -7.61
C ILE A 103 -12.95 29.00 -7.82
N ALA A 104 -12.59 29.87 -6.88
CA ALA A 104 -12.77 31.30 -6.99
C ALA A 104 -11.64 31.91 -7.83
N LEU A 105 -11.99 32.53 -8.95
CA LEU A 105 -11.09 33.27 -9.83
C LEU A 105 -11.27 34.76 -9.53
N ILE A 106 -10.41 35.31 -8.69
CA ILE A 106 -10.54 36.68 -8.19
C ILE A 106 -9.68 37.61 -9.02
N GLU A 107 -10.33 38.52 -9.73
CA GLU A 107 -9.67 39.65 -10.41
C GLU A 107 -9.37 40.77 -9.42
N TYR A 108 -8.13 41.23 -9.42
CA TYR A 108 -7.72 42.38 -8.61
C TYR A 108 -7.80 43.67 -9.43
N PHE A 109 -8.47 44.67 -8.86
CA PHE A 109 -8.61 46.00 -9.46
C PHE A 109 -8.00 47.05 -8.53
N ASN A 110 -7.13 47.89 -9.06
CA ASN A 110 -6.47 48.95 -8.31
C ASN A 110 -7.42 50.11 -7.91
N GLU A 111 -8.58 50.21 -8.58
CA GLU A 111 -9.54 51.32 -8.46
C GLU A 111 -10.82 50.99 -7.66
N THR A 112 -10.87 49.85 -6.98
CA THR A 112 -12.08 49.48 -6.21
C THR A 112 -12.30 50.47 -5.07
N ASP A 113 -13.47 51.11 -5.01
CA ASP A 113 -13.85 51.99 -3.90
C ASP A 113 -13.80 51.18 -2.59
N ARG A 114 -12.88 51.55 -1.71
CA ARG A 114 -12.66 50.87 -0.41
C ARG A 114 -13.86 50.97 0.52
N ASN A 115 -14.77 51.89 0.25
CA ASN A 115 -16.03 52.04 0.99
C ASN A 115 -17.18 51.25 0.35
N SER A 116 -16.96 50.57 -0.77
CA SER A 116 -18.00 49.76 -1.41
C SER A 116 -18.31 48.51 -0.57
N GLN A 117 -19.59 48.14 -0.54
CA GLN A 117 -20.04 46.90 0.10
C GLN A 117 -19.35 45.66 -0.49
N TYR A 118 -19.08 45.68 -1.79
CA TYR A 118 -18.33 44.65 -2.49
C TYR A 118 -16.92 44.48 -1.91
N TYR A 119 -16.18 45.58 -1.69
CA TYR A 119 -14.84 45.56 -1.09
C TYR A 119 -14.87 44.94 0.32
N HIS A 120 -15.85 45.32 1.14
CA HIS A 120 -15.99 44.76 2.49
C HIS A 120 -16.32 43.25 2.48
N LYS A 121 -17.17 42.78 1.57
CA LYS A 121 -17.45 41.34 1.42
C LYS A 121 -16.21 40.57 0.95
N LEU A 122 -15.44 41.14 0.03
CA LEU A 122 -14.18 40.53 -0.42
C LEU A 122 -13.16 40.45 0.73
N GLN A 123 -13.05 41.51 1.54
CA GLN A 123 -12.23 41.52 2.75
C GLN A 123 -12.69 40.44 3.75
N GLN A 124 -14.00 40.34 4.00
CA GLN A 124 -14.56 39.29 4.86
C GLN A 124 -14.21 37.88 4.36
N PHE A 125 -14.34 37.62 3.06
CA PHE A 125 -13.96 36.35 2.45
C PHE A 125 -12.47 36.02 2.69
N PHE A 126 -11.57 36.99 2.55
CA PHE A 126 -10.15 36.81 2.81
C PHE A 126 -9.83 36.62 4.30
N THR A 127 -10.48 37.36 5.19
CA THR A 127 -10.34 37.18 6.64
C THR A 127 -10.73 35.76 7.08
N ILE A 128 -11.79 35.20 6.48
CA ILE A 128 -12.20 33.80 6.74
C ILE A 128 -11.18 32.81 6.17
N THR A 129 -10.70 33.05 4.95
CA THR A 129 -9.75 32.18 4.25
C THR A 129 -8.39 32.12 4.96
N PHE A 130 -7.89 33.26 5.45
CA PHE A 130 -6.61 33.37 6.16
C PHE A 130 -6.74 33.22 7.68
N ASN A 131 -7.88 32.74 8.17
CA ASN A 131 -8.05 32.46 9.60
C ASN A 131 -7.10 31.34 10.05
N SER A 132 -6.52 31.46 11.25
CA SER A 132 -5.53 30.51 11.80
C SER A 132 -6.02 29.06 11.94
N SER A 133 -7.34 28.84 11.95
CA SER A 133 -7.94 27.49 11.93
C SER A 133 -7.90 26.80 10.57
N LYS A 134 -7.61 27.53 9.50
CA LYS A 134 -7.59 27.04 8.12
C LYS A 134 -6.18 26.58 7.72
N ILE A 135 -6.12 25.79 6.65
CA ILE A 135 -4.88 25.26 6.09
C ILE A 135 -4.79 25.65 4.62
N ILE A 136 -3.69 26.31 4.25
CA ILE A 136 -3.48 26.80 2.89
C ILE A 136 -2.33 26.06 2.22
N GLN A 137 -2.62 25.47 1.07
CA GLN A 137 -1.67 24.79 0.20
C GLN A 137 -1.19 25.74 -0.91
N THR A 138 0.10 25.74 -1.17
CA THR A 138 0.71 26.53 -2.24
C THR A 138 1.84 25.76 -2.91
N TRP A 139 2.15 26.11 -4.17
CA TRP A 139 3.34 25.62 -4.86
C TRP A 139 4.53 26.57 -4.66
N GLY A 140 5.01 26.67 -3.43
CA GLY A 140 6.08 27.59 -3.04
C GLY A 140 5.84 28.21 -1.67
N ASN A 141 6.51 29.33 -1.39
CA ASN A 141 6.27 30.09 -0.18
C ASN A 141 5.03 30.99 -0.36
N LEU A 142 4.03 30.82 0.49
CA LEU A 142 2.78 31.59 0.46
C LEU A 142 3.03 33.10 0.58
N ILE A 143 3.89 33.55 1.49
CA ILE A 143 4.12 34.98 1.73
C ILE A 143 4.76 35.61 0.49
N ASP A 144 5.84 35.02 -0.01
CA ASP A 144 6.57 35.53 -1.19
C ASP A 144 5.64 35.66 -2.40
N GLN A 145 4.71 34.72 -2.55
CA GLN A 145 3.73 34.69 -3.63
C GLN A 145 2.61 35.74 -3.47
N LEU A 146 2.29 36.14 -2.24
CA LEU A 146 1.21 37.07 -1.94
C LEU A 146 1.66 38.52 -1.73
N ILE A 147 2.97 38.81 -1.62
CA ILE A 147 3.51 40.17 -1.44
C ILE A 147 2.84 41.22 -2.34
N PRO A 148 2.67 40.98 -3.66
CA PRO A 148 2.03 41.98 -4.53
C PRO A 148 0.57 42.27 -4.18
N TYR A 149 -0.13 41.31 -3.57
CA TYR A 149 -1.55 41.43 -3.21
C TYR A 149 -1.76 42.15 -1.87
N ILE A 150 -0.75 42.17 -0.99
CA ILE A 150 -0.82 42.82 0.32
C ILE A 150 -0.94 44.35 0.17
N GLN A 151 -0.35 44.92 -0.88
CA GLN A 151 -0.38 46.36 -1.15
C GLN A 151 -1.81 46.89 -1.38
N TYR A 152 -2.76 46.02 -1.74
CA TYR A 152 -4.15 46.39 -2.00
C TYR A 152 -5.01 46.48 -0.72
N GLY A 153 -4.53 45.99 0.42
CA GLY A 153 -5.23 46.14 1.71
C GLY A 153 -6.41 45.21 1.94
N LEU A 154 -6.60 44.15 1.14
CA LEU A 154 -7.62 43.11 1.39
C LEU A 154 -7.24 42.18 2.57
N PHE A 155 -5.95 42.08 2.85
CA PHE A 155 -5.37 41.33 3.96
C PHE A 155 -3.94 41.83 4.21
N THR A 156 -3.39 41.48 5.36
CA THR A 156 -2.10 41.95 5.86
C THR A 156 -1.07 40.82 5.93
N CYS A 157 0.23 41.17 5.95
CA CYS A 157 1.30 40.19 6.23
C CYS A 157 1.04 39.42 7.53
N ASN A 158 0.49 40.08 8.55
CA ASN A 158 0.22 39.48 9.85
C ASN A 158 -0.85 38.38 9.74
N GLU A 159 -1.95 38.63 9.03
CA GLU A 159 -3.00 37.62 8.80
C GLU A 159 -2.45 36.40 8.05
N ILE A 160 -1.63 36.62 7.01
CA ILE A 160 -0.98 35.51 6.28
C ILE A 160 0.00 34.75 7.18
N SER A 161 0.77 35.43 8.02
CA SER A 161 1.77 34.78 8.88
C SER A 161 1.16 33.88 9.95
N GLN A 162 -0.11 34.13 10.32
CA GLN A 162 -0.83 33.37 11.33
C GLN A 162 -1.51 32.12 10.76
N VAL A 163 -1.67 32.02 9.43
CA VAL A 163 -2.31 30.85 8.81
C VAL A 163 -1.35 29.69 8.71
N LYS A 164 -1.83 28.47 8.91
CA LYS A 164 -1.04 27.27 8.64
C LYS A 164 -0.88 27.09 7.14
N SER A 165 0.30 27.38 6.62
CA SER A 165 0.63 27.18 5.21
C SER A 165 1.45 25.90 4.97
N ILE A 166 1.16 25.21 3.87
CA ILE A 166 1.87 24.03 3.40
C ILE A 166 2.47 24.36 2.03
N ASN A 167 3.81 24.36 1.97
CA ASN A 167 4.53 24.44 0.71
C ASN A 167 4.57 23.05 0.08
N VAL A 168 3.56 22.73 -0.74
CA VAL A 168 3.39 21.41 -1.36
C VAL A 168 4.59 21.04 -2.22
N GLN A 169 5.25 22.00 -2.85
CA GLN A 169 6.45 21.74 -3.63
C GLN A 169 7.62 21.25 -2.77
N LYS A 170 7.83 21.87 -1.62
CA LYS A 170 8.88 21.46 -0.66
C LYS A 170 8.58 20.05 -0.14
N GLU A 171 7.36 19.80 0.30
CA GLU A 171 6.92 18.49 0.80
C GLU A 171 7.04 17.42 -0.30
N PHE A 172 6.59 17.72 -1.52
CA PHE A 172 6.72 16.83 -2.68
C PHE A 172 8.18 16.49 -2.97
N LYS A 173 9.07 17.48 -2.95
CA LYS A 173 10.49 17.26 -3.21
C LYS A 173 11.11 16.35 -2.15
N LEU A 174 10.78 16.56 -0.87
CA LEU A 174 11.24 15.72 0.23
C LEU A 174 10.74 14.28 0.06
N TRP A 175 9.44 14.11 -0.17
CA TRP A 175 8.81 12.82 -0.44
C TRP A 175 9.46 12.11 -1.64
N TYR A 176 9.55 12.80 -2.78
CA TYR A 176 10.07 12.26 -4.03
C TYR A 176 11.53 11.82 -3.89
N ASN A 177 12.39 12.65 -3.32
CA ASN A 177 13.81 12.32 -3.13
C ASN A 177 14.01 11.21 -2.08
N ASN A 178 13.10 11.05 -1.12
CA ASN A 178 13.16 9.97 -0.15
C ASN A 178 12.80 8.62 -0.79
N ILE A 179 11.78 8.59 -1.65
CA ILE A 179 11.37 7.39 -2.40
C ILE A 179 12.40 7.04 -3.48
N PHE A 180 12.82 8.04 -4.26
CA PHE A 180 13.74 7.88 -5.38
C PHE A 180 15.12 8.41 -5.01
N ARG A 181 15.78 7.70 -4.08
CA ARG A 181 17.10 8.08 -3.59
C ARG A 181 18.14 8.06 -4.70
N HIS A 182 19.05 9.01 -4.61
CA HIS A 182 20.13 9.20 -5.56
C HIS A 182 21.47 9.27 -4.84
N HIS A 183 22.52 8.74 -5.45
CA HIS A 183 23.85 8.75 -4.85
C HIS A 183 24.41 10.19 -4.90
N LEU A 184 24.88 10.71 -3.76
CA LEU A 184 25.44 12.06 -3.62
C LEU A 184 26.65 12.33 -4.55
N GLN A 185 27.21 11.28 -5.16
CA GLN A 185 28.37 11.33 -6.07
C GLN A 185 28.03 10.98 -7.54
N CYS A 186 26.77 11.07 -8.00
CA CYS A 186 26.52 10.96 -9.46
C CYS A 186 27.25 12.09 -10.18
N HIS A 187 28.21 11.78 -11.04
CA HIS A 187 28.92 12.77 -11.85
C HIS A 187 28.22 13.10 -13.18
N HIS A 188 27.07 12.49 -13.45
CA HIS A 188 26.34 12.67 -14.70
C HIS A 188 25.23 13.71 -14.58
N TYR A 189 25.57 14.96 -14.25
CA TYR A 189 24.60 16.05 -14.29
C TYR A 189 24.50 16.62 -15.70
N LEU A 190 23.34 16.45 -16.34
CA LEU A 190 22.97 17.23 -17.51
C LEU A 190 22.42 18.57 -16.99
N LYS A 191 23.07 19.68 -17.35
CA LYS A 191 22.45 21.01 -17.23
C LYS A 191 21.27 21.04 -18.21
N TYR A 192 20.08 20.81 -17.70
CA TYR A 192 18.83 20.91 -18.45
C TYR A 192 17.85 21.74 -17.65
N ASP A 193 17.18 22.67 -18.34
CA ASP A 193 16.16 23.62 -17.85
C ASP A 193 16.55 24.56 -16.70
N GLU A 194 16.40 25.87 -16.95
CA GLU A 194 16.60 26.93 -15.94
C GLU A 194 15.62 26.84 -14.77
N ILE A 195 14.40 26.33 -15.00
CA ILE A 195 13.31 26.30 -14.01
C ILE A 195 13.40 25.08 -13.09
N ASP A 196 13.72 23.92 -13.66
CA ASP A 196 13.73 22.65 -12.95
C ASP A 196 15.12 22.31 -12.38
N GLY A 197 16.20 22.92 -12.90
CA GLY A 197 17.57 22.62 -12.51
C GLY A 197 18.07 21.26 -13.03
N SER A 198 19.39 21.05 -12.90
CA SER A 198 20.12 19.93 -13.50
C SER A 198 19.50 18.56 -13.21
N LEU A 199 19.37 17.73 -14.24
CA LEU A 199 18.89 16.36 -14.18
C LEU A 199 20.11 15.43 -14.16
N CYS A 200 20.21 14.48 -13.21
CA CYS A 200 21.23 13.42 -13.35
C CYS A 200 20.77 12.44 -14.46
N SER A 201 21.66 12.09 -15.37
CA SER A 201 21.40 11.16 -16.48
C SER A 201 21.56 9.68 -16.09
N CYS A 202 21.61 9.37 -14.80
CA CYS A 202 21.54 7.99 -14.35
C CYS A 202 20.18 7.40 -14.72
N ILE A 203 20.13 6.08 -14.87
CA ILE A 203 18.96 5.28 -15.29
C ILE A 203 17.77 5.46 -14.32
N HIS A 204 17.98 6.12 -13.19
CA HIS A 204 16.96 6.47 -12.20
C HIS A 204 16.62 7.97 -12.31
N ARG A 205 15.31 8.23 -12.41
CA ARG A 205 14.53 9.48 -12.51
C ARG A 205 15.15 10.77 -11.90
N PRO A 206 14.67 11.97 -12.27
CA PRO A 206 15.26 13.25 -11.87
C PRO A 206 15.43 13.43 -10.35
N TYR A 207 16.64 13.26 -9.84
CA TYR A 207 16.99 13.78 -8.52
C TYR A 207 16.95 15.31 -8.55
N LYS A 208 16.32 15.94 -7.54
CA LYS A 208 16.36 17.40 -7.36
C LYS A 208 17.15 17.79 -6.12
N ALA A 209 18.14 18.64 -6.29
CA ALA A 209 18.86 19.22 -5.17
C ALA A 209 17.92 20.06 -4.28
N SER A 210 18.31 20.29 -3.03
CA SER A 210 17.53 21.06 -2.06
C SER A 210 17.26 22.50 -2.52
N SER A 211 18.15 23.09 -3.32
CA SER A 211 18.01 24.43 -3.91
C SER A 211 17.16 24.46 -5.20
N CYS A 212 16.95 23.32 -5.87
CA CYS A 212 16.18 23.26 -7.11
C CYS A 212 14.68 23.27 -6.85
N GLN A 213 13.92 23.82 -7.82
CA GLN A 213 12.47 23.78 -7.85
C GLN A 213 11.98 22.58 -8.67
N TRP A 214 10.70 22.24 -8.50
CA TRP A 214 9.96 21.31 -9.34
C TRP A 214 8.89 22.08 -10.10
N SER A 215 8.78 21.84 -11.40
CA SER A 215 7.61 22.19 -12.18
C SER A 215 6.43 21.30 -11.80
N ILE A 216 5.25 21.92 -11.65
CA ILE A 216 4.00 21.20 -11.35
C ILE A 216 3.73 20.15 -12.43
N SER A 217 3.97 20.47 -13.70
CA SER A 217 3.77 19.56 -14.84
C SER A 217 4.57 18.27 -14.70
N LYS A 218 5.87 18.38 -14.43
CA LYS A 218 6.73 17.20 -14.22
C LYS A 218 6.38 16.47 -12.93
N ALA A 219 6.02 17.19 -11.86
CA ALA A 219 5.57 16.55 -10.62
C ALA A 219 4.32 15.68 -10.85
N ILE A 220 3.32 16.19 -11.57
CA ILE A 220 2.11 15.43 -11.94
C ILE A 220 2.46 14.25 -12.84
N ALA A 221 3.25 14.48 -13.90
CA ALA A 221 3.65 13.43 -14.83
C ALA A 221 4.38 12.28 -14.13
N TYR A 222 5.34 12.57 -13.25
CA TYR A 222 6.11 11.53 -12.59
C TYR A 222 5.37 10.82 -11.44
N THR A 223 4.33 11.44 -10.88
CA THR A 223 3.57 10.89 -9.75
C THR A 223 2.37 10.09 -10.22
N PHE A 224 1.64 10.59 -11.22
CA PHE A 224 0.36 10.05 -11.64
C PHE A 224 0.36 9.50 -13.08
N ASP A 225 1.48 9.60 -13.81
CA ASP A 225 1.56 9.25 -15.23
C ASP A 225 0.54 10.03 -16.08
N GLU A 226 0.31 11.30 -15.73
CA GLU A 226 -0.66 12.20 -16.38
C GLU A 226 0.02 13.40 -17.04
N ARG A 227 -0.47 13.81 -18.20
CA ARG A 227 -0.10 15.06 -18.86
C ARG A 227 -0.85 16.22 -18.23
N TYR A 228 -0.10 17.07 -17.53
CA TYR A 228 -0.54 18.41 -17.15
C TYR A 228 0.06 19.42 -18.13
N ASP A 229 -0.80 19.97 -18.99
CA ASP A 229 -0.40 20.94 -20.00
C ASP A 229 -0.49 22.35 -19.43
N TYR A 230 0.66 23.01 -19.27
CA TYR A 230 0.80 24.32 -18.66
C TYR A 230 -0.03 25.40 -19.37
N TYR A 231 -0.31 25.21 -20.66
CA TYR A 231 -1.08 26.14 -21.48
C TYR A 231 -2.60 25.96 -21.32
N THR A 232 -3.04 24.87 -20.70
CA THR A 232 -4.46 24.57 -20.50
C THR A 232 -4.92 24.98 -19.10
N HIS A 233 -5.49 26.19 -19.02
CA HIS A 233 -6.26 26.73 -17.89
C HIS A 233 -5.56 26.68 -16.52
N ASP A 234 -5.11 27.84 -16.04
CA ASP A 234 -4.51 28.07 -14.72
C ASP A 234 -5.35 27.54 -13.52
N ILE A 235 -6.65 27.30 -13.71
CA ILE A 235 -7.54 26.57 -12.80
C ILE A 235 -6.96 25.21 -12.43
N HIS A 236 -6.41 24.48 -13.41
CA HIS A 236 -5.84 23.17 -13.20
C HIS A 236 -4.56 23.21 -12.33
N LYS A 237 -3.91 24.38 -12.16
CA LYS A 237 -2.77 24.50 -11.22
C LYS A 237 -3.23 24.27 -9.78
N CYS A 238 -4.35 24.88 -9.37
CA CYS A 238 -4.91 24.66 -8.03
C CYS A 238 -5.22 23.18 -7.83
N LEU A 239 -5.97 22.58 -8.77
CA LEU A 239 -6.37 21.18 -8.70
C LEU A 239 -5.16 20.23 -8.67
N ALA A 240 -4.09 20.54 -9.42
CA ALA A 240 -2.87 19.75 -9.44
C ALA A 240 -2.09 19.85 -8.12
N ILE A 241 -1.99 21.06 -7.54
CA ILE A 241 -1.36 21.27 -6.23
C ILE A 241 -2.14 20.54 -5.15
N THR A 242 -3.47 20.63 -5.16
CA THR A 242 -4.36 19.89 -4.27
C THR A 242 -4.09 18.39 -4.41
N LYS A 243 -4.07 17.86 -5.64
CA LYS A 243 -3.81 16.43 -5.92
C LYS A 243 -2.46 15.97 -5.38
N LEU A 244 -1.40 16.76 -5.55
CA LEU A 244 -0.08 16.49 -4.97
C LEU A 244 -0.08 16.64 -3.45
N GLY A 245 -0.83 17.60 -2.91
CA GLY A 245 -1.01 17.82 -1.47
C GLY A 245 -1.63 16.60 -0.78
N TYR A 246 -2.60 15.93 -1.41
CA TYR A 246 -3.19 14.69 -0.89
C TYR A 246 -2.18 13.54 -0.78
N VAL A 247 -1.24 13.44 -1.72
CA VAL A 247 -0.16 12.44 -1.65
C VAL A 247 0.81 12.76 -0.50
N ASN A 248 1.14 14.03 -0.29
CA ASN A 248 2.13 14.43 0.71
C ASN A 248 1.57 14.47 2.15
N VAL A 249 0.34 14.96 2.35
CA VAL A 249 -0.27 15.12 3.69
C VAL A 249 -0.66 13.76 4.32
N ASN A 250 -0.90 12.73 3.50
CA ASN A 250 -1.15 11.35 3.96
C ASN A 250 0.11 10.48 4.09
N THR A 251 1.30 11.01 3.79
CA THR A 251 2.58 10.29 3.91
C THR A 251 3.48 10.87 5.01
N THR A 252 3.30 12.14 5.39
CA THR A 252 4.02 12.73 6.52
C THR A 252 3.40 12.31 7.86
N TYR A 253 3.64 11.07 8.32
CA TYR A 253 4.17 10.76 9.67
C TYR A 253 3.97 9.30 10.12
N PHE A 254 3.10 8.50 9.50
CA PHE A 254 2.64 7.27 10.19
C PHE A 254 2.73 5.94 9.43
N ASP A 255 2.89 5.93 8.11
CA ASP A 255 2.63 4.72 7.31
C ASP A 255 3.85 4.12 6.56
N ASP A 256 5.00 4.79 6.55
CA ASP A 256 6.05 4.53 5.55
C ASP A 256 6.77 3.17 5.65
N ILE A 257 6.66 2.44 6.76
CA ILE A 257 7.38 1.17 6.94
C ILE A 257 6.48 -0.04 6.66
N PHE A 258 5.24 -0.01 7.16
CA PHE A 258 4.32 -1.14 7.02
C PHE A 258 3.23 -0.92 5.97
N ARG A 259 2.85 0.30 5.59
CA ARG A 259 1.90 0.50 4.50
C ARG A 259 2.45 -0.03 3.18
N PRO A 260 3.74 0.14 2.80
CA PRO A 260 4.29 -0.53 1.63
C PRO A 260 4.29 -2.05 1.78
N LEU A 261 4.50 -2.59 2.98
CA LEU A 261 4.46 -4.04 3.24
C LEU A 261 3.03 -4.60 3.16
N LEU A 262 2.06 -3.95 3.78
CA LEU A 262 0.63 -4.24 3.68
C LEU A 262 0.11 -4.01 2.26
N HIS A 263 0.62 -3.01 1.54
CA HIS A 263 0.24 -2.77 0.16
C HIS A 263 0.90 -3.78 -0.78
N GLU A 264 2.15 -4.19 -0.54
CA GLU A 264 2.83 -5.27 -1.26
C GLU A 264 2.14 -6.61 -0.97
N LEU A 265 1.63 -6.83 0.25
CA LEU A 265 0.83 -7.99 0.61
C LEU A 265 -0.61 -7.91 0.12
N ASN A 266 -1.25 -6.74 0.10
CA ASN A 266 -2.57 -6.55 -0.48
C ASN A 266 -2.49 -6.58 -2.01
N ALA A 267 -1.32 -6.23 -2.60
CA ALA A 267 -1.02 -6.33 -4.02
C ALA A 267 -0.64 -7.74 -4.42
N GLU A 268 0.12 -8.49 -3.62
CA GLU A 268 0.42 -9.92 -3.83
C GLU A 268 -0.80 -10.79 -3.49
N ALA A 269 -1.56 -10.45 -2.46
CA ALA A 269 -2.90 -10.96 -2.21
C ALA A 269 -3.87 -10.50 -3.31
N LYS A 270 -3.66 -9.35 -3.96
CA LYS A 270 -4.42 -8.94 -5.17
C LYS A 270 -4.04 -9.74 -6.41
N ASP A 271 -2.75 -9.99 -6.62
CA ASP A 271 -2.22 -10.85 -7.69
C ASP A 271 -2.65 -12.32 -7.46
N LEU A 272 -2.86 -12.73 -6.19
CA LEU A 272 -3.58 -13.95 -5.80
C LEU A 272 -5.12 -13.82 -5.91
N HIS A 273 -5.70 -12.63 -5.68
CA HIS A 273 -7.15 -12.34 -5.82
C HIS A 273 -7.59 -12.23 -7.27
N LEU A 274 -6.68 -12.08 -8.24
CA LEU A 274 -7.02 -12.11 -9.66
C LEU A 274 -7.58 -13.47 -10.11
N ASN A 275 -7.64 -14.46 -9.21
CA ASN A 275 -8.44 -15.67 -9.42
C ASN A 275 -9.47 -15.99 -8.34
N MET A 276 -9.67 -15.18 -7.29
CA MET A 276 -10.68 -15.51 -6.29
C MET A 276 -11.35 -14.28 -5.65
N ASN A 277 -12.62 -14.09 -6.00
CA ASN A 277 -13.66 -13.41 -5.20
C ASN A 277 -13.97 -14.23 -3.93
N ILE A 278 -12.97 -14.45 -3.06
CA ILE A 278 -13.01 -15.52 -2.03
C ILE A 278 -14.14 -15.33 -1.01
N GLU A 279 -14.43 -14.10 -0.62
CA GLU A 279 -15.35 -13.84 0.49
C GLU A 279 -16.84 -13.90 0.08
N GLU A 280 -17.17 -13.73 -1.20
CA GLU A 280 -18.56 -13.82 -1.69
C GLU A 280 -18.86 -15.08 -2.52
N ASP A 281 -17.86 -15.72 -3.15
CA ASP A 281 -18.12 -16.87 -4.03
C ASP A 281 -17.90 -18.26 -3.38
N TYR A 282 -17.17 -18.37 -2.26
CA TYR A 282 -16.95 -19.68 -1.59
C TYR A 282 -17.95 -20.03 -0.50
N VAL A 283 -18.71 -19.04 -0.01
CA VAL A 283 -19.86 -19.27 0.90
C VAL A 283 -21.14 -19.51 0.10
N LYS A 284 -21.15 -19.22 -1.22
CA LYS A 284 -22.24 -19.64 -2.12
C LYS A 284 -22.20 -21.16 -2.26
N GLU A 285 -23.39 -21.76 -2.39
CA GLU A 285 -23.74 -23.18 -2.25
C GLU A 285 -23.04 -24.18 -3.20
N ASN A 286 -21.94 -23.82 -3.86
CA ASN A 286 -21.28 -24.67 -4.85
C ASN A 286 -20.55 -25.85 -4.18
N ILE A 287 -20.86 -27.05 -4.64
CA ILE A 287 -20.17 -28.29 -4.26
C ILE A 287 -18.76 -28.25 -4.85
N PRO A 288 -17.69 -28.41 -4.06
CA PRO A 288 -16.33 -28.37 -4.61
C PRO A 288 -16.09 -29.56 -5.55
N ASP A 289 -15.30 -29.35 -6.60
CA ASP A 289 -15.10 -30.33 -7.69
C ASP A 289 -14.68 -31.72 -7.19
N TYR A 290 -13.87 -31.80 -6.13
CA TYR A 290 -13.40 -33.07 -5.55
C TYR A 290 -14.48 -33.83 -4.76
N LEU A 291 -15.58 -33.17 -4.42
CA LEU A 291 -16.80 -33.75 -3.86
C LEU A 291 -17.95 -33.77 -4.88
N SER A 292 -17.73 -33.38 -6.13
CA SER A 292 -18.76 -33.41 -7.18
C SER A 292 -19.06 -34.84 -7.62
N ALA A 293 -20.30 -35.10 -8.07
CA ALA A 293 -20.68 -36.41 -8.61
C ALA A 293 -19.87 -36.82 -9.86
N SER A 294 -19.32 -35.85 -10.58
CA SER A 294 -18.44 -36.05 -11.74
C SER A 294 -17.03 -36.51 -11.38
N ASN A 295 -16.59 -36.35 -10.12
CA ASN A 295 -15.24 -36.71 -9.69
C ASN A 295 -15.24 -38.03 -8.91
N SER A 296 -14.59 -39.06 -9.46
CA SER A 296 -14.57 -40.39 -8.85
C SER A 296 -13.60 -40.53 -7.66
N SER A 297 -12.81 -39.51 -7.33
CA SER A 297 -11.78 -39.59 -6.27
C SER A 297 -12.36 -39.85 -4.88
N PHE A 298 -13.42 -39.12 -4.50
CA PHE A 298 -14.12 -39.34 -3.24
C PHE A 298 -14.73 -40.75 -3.19
N LYS A 299 -15.38 -41.17 -4.28
CA LYS A 299 -15.95 -42.52 -4.41
C LYS A 299 -14.87 -43.59 -4.28
N ALA A 300 -13.76 -43.46 -4.99
CA ALA A 300 -12.65 -44.41 -4.93
C ALA A 300 -12.00 -44.50 -3.54
N HIS A 301 -11.96 -43.39 -2.78
CA HIS A 301 -11.39 -43.36 -1.44
C HIS A 301 -12.27 -44.07 -0.40
N PHE A 302 -13.60 -43.93 -0.50
CA PHE A 302 -14.53 -44.46 0.50
C PHE A 302 -15.23 -45.77 0.11
N LEU A 303 -15.25 -46.17 -1.17
CA LEU A 303 -15.82 -47.47 -1.61
C LEU A 303 -15.24 -48.68 -0.85
N PRO A 304 -13.91 -48.78 -0.62
CA PRO A 304 -13.32 -49.90 0.12
C PRO A 304 -13.73 -49.94 1.60
N GLU A 305 -14.10 -48.79 2.17
CA GLU A 305 -14.49 -48.66 3.58
C GLU A 305 -15.96 -49.00 3.80
N LEU A 306 -16.82 -48.73 2.81
CA LEU A 306 -18.25 -49.05 2.87
C LEU A 306 -18.52 -50.55 2.99
N GLY A 307 -17.65 -51.40 2.44
CA GLY A 307 -17.74 -52.86 2.57
C GLY A 307 -17.48 -53.41 3.98
N ARG A 308 -17.08 -52.57 4.94
CA ARG A 308 -16.78 -52.95 6.34
C ARG A 308 -17.93 -52.71 7.31
N PHE A 309 -19.00 -52.01 6.89
CA PHE A 309 -20.12 -51.68 7.75
C PHE A 309 -21.23 -52.74 7.62
N TYR A 310 -21.83 -53.11 8.77
CA TYR A 310 -22.91 -54.11 8.82
C TYR A 310 -24.22 -53.62 8.17
N ASN A 311 -24.43 -52.30 8.11
CA ASN A 311 -25.58 -51.66 7.48
C ASN A 311 -25.14 -50.98 6.16
N PRO A 312 -25.94 -51.09 5.08
CA PRO A 312 -25.64 -50.41 3.83
C PRO A 312 -25.81 -48.90 4.00
N ILE A 313 -24.68 -48.18 4.06
CA ILE A 313 -24.65 -46.71 4.09
C ILE A 313 -24.93 -46.19 2.68
N ASP A 314 -25.88 -45.27 2.53
CA ASP A 314 -26.07 -44.58 1.25
C ASP A 314 -24.86 -43.69 0.95
N PHE A 315 -24.28 -43.88 -0.23
CA PHE A 315 -23.16 -43.09 -0.70
C PHE A 315 -23.53 -41.60 -0.83
N SER A 316 -24.81 -41.29 -1.12
CA SER A 316 -25.29 -39.92 -1.21
C SER A 316 -25.21 -39.19 0.13
N ASP A 317 -25.57 -39.87 1.23
CA ASP A 317 -25.46 -39.37 2.60
C ASP A 317 -24.00 -39.16 3.01
N LEU A 318 -23.10 -40.08 2.63
CA LEU A 318 -21.67 -39.95 2.87
C LEU A 318 -21.07 -38.73 2.15
N GLN A 319 -21.46 -38.53 0.89
CA GLN A 319 -21.04 -37.38 0.09
C GLN A 319 -21.58 -36.08 0.68
N TYR A 320 -22.82 -36.08 1.17
CA TYR A 320 -23.42 -34.91 1.81
C TYR A 320 -22.74 -34.57 3.15
N LEU A 321 -22.39 -35.56 3.97
CA LEU A 321 -21.56 -35.34 5.16
C LEU A 321 -20.22 -34.69 4.81
N ALA A 322 -19.55 -35.16 3.76
CA ALA A 322 -18.28 -34.57 3.33
C ALA A 322 -18.46 -33.11 2.86
N ILE A 323 -19.55 -32.80 2.17
CA ILE A 323 -19.88 -31.42 1.78
C ILE A 323 -20.09 -30.54 3.03
N LEU A 324 -20.81 -31.03 4.03
CA LEU A 324 -21.05 -30.31 5.28
C LEU A 324 -19.76 -30.10 6.08
N THR A 325 -18.89 -31.11 6.19
CA THR A 325 -17.57 -30.98 6.85
C THR A 325 -16.67 -29.96 6.14
N HIS A 326 -16.72 -29.93 4.80
CA HIS A 326 -16.03 -28.91 4.01
C HIS A 326 -16.58 -27.50 4.32
N LYS A 327 -17.90 -27.32 4.24
CA LYS A 327 -18.56 -26.04 4.54
C LYS A 327 -18.29 -25.56 5.97
N LEU A 328 -18.38 -26.46 6.96
CA LEU A 328 -18.05 -26.18 8.36
C LEU A 328 -16.59 -25.71 8.51
N SER A 329 -15.64 -26.36 7.83
CA SER A 329 -14.24 -25.95 7.86
C SER A 329 -14.04 -24.53 7.34
N LEU A 330 -14.65 -24.19 6.19
CA LEU A 330 -14.59 -22.85 5.62
C LEU A 330 -15.19 -21.80 6.56
N VAL A 331 -16.42 -22.02 7.03
CA VAL A 331 -17.08 -21.08 7.96
C VAL A 331 -16.24 -20.89 9.22
N ASN A 332 -15.64 -21.94 9.77
CA ASN A 332 -14.78 -21.83 10.95
C ASN A 332 -13.49 -21.03 10.68
N PHE A 333 -12.89 -21.11 9.49
CA PHE A 333 -11.76 -20.24 9.11
C PHE A 333 -12.18 -18.77 9.04
N HIS A 334 -13.33 -18.48 8.45
CA HIS A 334 -13.90 -17.12 8.42
C HIS A 334 -14.19 -16.61 9.84
N ARG A 335 -14.85 -17.41 10.69
CA ARG A 335 -15.15 -17.05 12.09
C ARG A 335 -13.89 -16.65 12.85
N LYS A 336 -12.81 -17.43 12.74
CA LYS A 336 -11.51 -17.12 13.37
C LYS A 336 -10.97 -15.76 12.91
N LEU A 337 -11.02 -15.46 11.62
CA LEU A 337 -10.58 -14.18 11.08
C LEU A 337 -11.42 -12.99 11.59
N TRP A 338 -12.76 -13.13 11.61
CA TRP A 338 -13.64 -12.09 12.11
C TRP A 338 -13.50 -11.86 13.62
N HIS A 339 -13.21 -12.91 14.40
CA HIS A 339 -12.84 -12.74 15.81
C HIS A 339 -11.53 -11.94 15.98
N ILE A 340 -10.56 -12.13 15.10
CA ILE A 340 -9.33 -11.33 15.09
C ILE A 340 -9.65 -9.87 14.76
N TYR A 341 -10.50 -9.59 13.77
CA TYR A 341 -10.97 -8.23 13.49
C TYR A 341 -11.62 -7.57 14.71
N LEU A 342 -12.48 -8.30 15.40
CA LEU A 342 -13.10 -7.83 16.64
C LEU A 342 -12.05 -7.54 17.71
N LYS A 343 -11.10 -8.45 17.93
CA LYS A 343 -10.05 -8.30 18.93
C LYS A 343 -9.14 -7.10 18.64
N CYS A 344 -8.81 -6.82 17.37
CA CYS A 344 -8.05 -5.63 16.97
C CYS A 344 -8.83 -4.36 17.32
N GLY A 345 -10.08 -4.25 16.87
CA GLY A 345 -10.90 -3.05 17.06
C GLY A 345 -11.30 -2.78 18.51
N THR A 346 -11.37 -3.83 19.34
CA THR A 346 -11.75 -3.76 20.76
C THR A 346 -10.58 -3.86 21.74
N HIS A 347 -9.34 -3.91 21.24
CA HIS A 347 -8.09 -4.04 22.03
C HIS A 347 -7.95 -5.30 22.88
N GLN A 348 -8.65 -6.38 22.54
CA GLN A 348 -8.63 -7.63 23.28
C GLN A 348 -7.39 -8.50 23.01
N PHE A 349 -6.45 -8.05 22.17
CA PHE A 349 -5.15 -8.73 21.98
C PHE A 349 -4.19 -8.61 23.19
N ASN A 350 -4.46 -7.69 24.11
CA ASN A 350 -3.60 -7.40 25.27
C ASN A 350 -4.03 -8.10 26.57
N GLU A 351 -4.37 -9.40 26.52
CA GLU A 351 -4.57 -10.16 27.77
C GLU A 351 -3.27 -10.31 28.59
N ARG A 352 -2.09 -9.95 28.05
CA ARG A 352 -0.80 -10.05 28.75
C ARG A 352 -0.27 -8.76 29.41
N GLU A 353 -0.92 -7.61 29.25
CA GLU A 353 -0.54 -6.38 29.98
C GLU A 353 -1.77 -5.66 30.56
N GLN A 354 -2.07 -5.97 31.82
CA GLN A 354 -2.67 -5.11 32.84
C GLN A 354 -3.76 -4.11 32.38
N LEU A 355 -4.99 -4.62 32.30
CA LEU A 355 -6.22 -3.82 32.32
C LEU A 355 -6.53 -3.15 33.68
N GLN A 356 -5.59 -3.07 34.63
CA GLN A 356 -5.85 -2.49 35.95
C GLN A 356 -5.12 -1.19 36.30
N GLN A 357 -4.17 -0.70 35.49
CA GLN A 357 -3.48 0.58 35.81
C GLN A 357 -3.86 1.77 34.93
N TYR A 358 -4.54 1.57 33.79
CA TYR A 358 -4.90 2.67 32.88
C TYR A 358 -6.35 3.16 32.98
N GLN A 359 -7.16 2.61 33.89
CA GLN A 359 -8.55 3.04 34.09
C GLN A 359 -8.73 4.26 35.03
N GLN A 360 -7.66 4.82 35.59
CA GLN A 360 -7.77 5.93 36.57
C GLN A 360 -7.31 7.30 36.06
N GLN A 361 -6.96 7.44 34.78
CA GLN A 361 -6.71 8.77 34.20
C GLN A 361 -7.57 8.94 32.95
N ASN A 362 -8.34 10.03 32.92
CA ASN A 362 -9.27 10.42 31.87
C ASN A 362 -8.60 10.52 30.49
N ILE A 363 -8.37 9.39 29.83
CA ILE A 363 -7.90 9.33 28.45
C ILE A 363 -9.14 9.36 27.55
N THR A 364 -9.30 10.51 26.90
CA THR A 364 -10.19 10.75 25.78
C THR A 364 -9.88 9.75 24.66
N ARG A 365 -10.88 8.94 24.27
CA ARG A 365 -10.88 7.98 23.14
C ARG A 365 -9.77 6.91 23.18
N SER A 366 -10.12 5.75 23.74
CA SER A 366 -9.43 4.47 23.52
C SER A 366 -9.03 4.30 22.04
N LEU A 367 -7.79 3.86 21.78
CA LEU A 367 -7.09 3.86 20.49
C LEU A 367 -7.66 2.81 19.50
N CYS A 368 -8.93 2.91 19.13
CA CYS A 368 -9.60 1.86 18.36
C CYS A 368 -8.99 1.72 16.96
N ILE A 369 -8.12 0.73 16.80
CA ILE A 369 -7.45 0.39 15.55
C ILE A 369 -8.30 -0.67 14.83
N TRP A 370 -9.05 -0.23 13.83
CA TRP A 370 -9.82 -1.13 12.98
C TRP A 370 -9.01 -1.56 11.75
N PRO A 371 -8.98 -2.86 11.43
CA PRO A 371 -8.31 -3.32 10.22
C PRO A 371 -8.94 -2.72 8.95
N PHE A 372 -8.10 -2.23 8.03
CA PHE A 372 -8.52 -1.67 6.74
C PHE A 372 -9.50 -2.55 5.93
N PRO A 373 -9.40 -3.89 5.93
CA PRO A 373 -10.41 -4.73 5.26
C PRO A 373 -11.83 -4.50 5.79
N VAL A 374 -12.01 -4.27 7.10
CA VAL A 374 -13.32 -4.02 7.71
C VAL A 374 -13.89 -2.70 7.21
N THR A 375 -13.07 -1.65 7.18
CA THR A 375 -13.41 -0.33 6.61
C THR A 375 -13.86 -0.45 5.16
N SER A 376 -13.09 -1.18 4.35
CA SER A 376 -13.39 -1.40 2.94
C SER A 376 -14.71 -2.15 2.74
N MET A 377 -15.00 -3.16 3.57
CA MET A 377 -16.25 -3.92 3.51
C MET A 377 -17.47 -3.09 3.92
N ILE A 378 -17.36 -2.26 4.97
CA ILE A 378 -18.45 -1.37 5.41
C ILE A 378 -18.85 -0.43 4.27
N ILE A 379 -17.85 0.17 3.60
CA ILE A 379 -18.06 1.10 2.48
C ILE A 379 -18.63 0.35 1.27
N ALA A 380 -18.05 -0.79 0.90
CA ALA A 380 -18.46 -1.57 -0.26
C ALA A 380 -19.88 -2.13 -0.13
N GLN A 381 -20.29 -2.52 1.08
CA GLN A 381 -21.63 -3.05 1.36
C GLN A 381 -22.68 -1.96 1.66
N HIS A 382 -22.31 -0.68 1.59
CA HIS A 382 -23.15 0.44 1.97
C HIS A 382 -23.83 0.24 3.35
N TYR A 383 -23.11 -0.35 4.30
CA TYR A 383 -23.68 -0.69 5.61
C TYR A 383 -24.09 0.60 6.32
N ASN A 384 -25.36 0.68 6.76
CA ASN A 384 -25.96 1.91 7.30
C ASN A 384 -25.87 3.13 6.34
N ASN A 385 -25.92 2.91 5.02
CA ASN A 385 -25.77 3.93 3.97
C ASN A 385 -24.42 4.66 3.99
N ILE A 386 -23.39 4.04 4.57
CA ILE A 386 -22.05 4.61 4.63
C ILE A 386 -21.38 4.48 3.28
N THR A 387 -20.77 5.57 2.83
CA THR A 387 -20.04 5.63 1.56
C THR A 387 -18.60 6.07 1.74
N TYR A 388 -18.25 6.62 2.91
CA TYR A 388 -16.91 7.12 3.20
C TYR A 388 -16.40 6.67 4.58
N GLU A 389 -15.07 6.54 4.71
CA GLU A 389 -14.42 6.05 5.94
C GLU A 389 -14.65 6.96 7.16
N ASN A 390 -14.75 8.28 6.94
CA ASN A 390 -14.96 9.27 8.01
C ASN A 390 -16.37 9.23 8.62
N GLU A 391 -17.32 8.56 7.97
CA GLU A 391 -18.69 8.35 8.47
C GLU A 391 -18.76 7.15 9.44
N ILE A 392 -17.72 6.32 9.48
CA ILE A 392 -17.71 5.09 10.27
C ILE A 392 -17.35 5.42 11.73
N THR A 393 -18.36 5.38 12.59
CA THR A 393 -18.14 5.49 14.04
C THR A 393 -17.64 4.16 14.62
N TYR A 394 -17.08 4.22 15.83
CA TYR A 394 -16.70 3.01 16.58
C TYR A 394 -17.85 2.00 16.69
N ASP A 395 -19.06 2.47 17.02
CA ASP A 395 -20.22 1.60 17.17
C ASP A 395 -20.62 0.95 15.84
N ILE A 396 -20.46 1.66 14.72
CA ILE A 396 -20.69 1.09 13.39
C ILE A 396 -19.72 -0.06 13.14
N TYR A 397 -18.41 0.11 13.41
CA TYR A 397 -17.43 -0.96 13.26
C TYR A 397 -17.78 -2.17 14.12
N VAL A 398 -18.07 -1.96 15.41
CA VAL A 398 -18.41 -3.04 16.35
C VAL A 398 -19.67 -3.77 15.88
N ASN A 399 -20.71 -3.04 15.52
CA ASN A 399 -21.99 -3.63 15.10
C ASN A 399 -21.84 -4.39 13.79
N PHE A 400 -21.07 -3.86 12.83
CA PHE A 400 -20.80 -4.54 11.56
C PHE A 400 -20.07 -5.87 11.78
N VAL A 401 -18.99 -5.86 12.57
CA VAL A 401 -18.21 -7.07 12.88
C VAL A 401 -19.02 -8.09 13.65
N LYS A 402 -19.80 -7.65 14.66
CA LYS A 402 -20.70 -8.54 15.42
C LYS A 402 -21.81 -9.12 14.56
N LYS A 403 -22.39 -8.34 13.64
CA LYS A 403 -23.40 -8.82 12.70
C LYS A 403 -22.86 -9.95 11.82
N ASN A 404 -21.66 -9.78 11.25
CA ASN A 404 -21.03 -10.80 10.42
C ASN A 404 -20.66 -12.05 11.24
N LEU A 405 -20.13 -11.89 12.46
CA LEU A 405 -19.90 -13.01 13.37
C LEU A 405 -21.18 -13.79 13.68
N PHE A 406 -22.27 -13.08 14.00
CA PHE A 406 -23.57 -13.70 14.26
C PHE A 406 -24.09 -14.49 13.05
N GLN A 407 -23.94 -13.96 11.83
CA GLN A 407 -24.32 -14.66 10.60
C GLN A 407 -23.49 -15.95 10.40
N LEU A 408 -22.18 -15.88 10.63
CA LEU A 408 -21.30 -17.04 10.52
C LEU A 408 -21.58 -18.08 11.62
N ASP A 409 -21.91 -17.64 12.84
CA ASP A 409 -22.32 -18.53 13.93
C ASP A 409 -23.61 -19.26 13.58
N ALA A 410 -24.61 -18.54 13.04
CA ALA A 410 -25.87 -19.14 12.59
C ALA A 410 -25.65 -20.18 11.47
N GLN A 411 -24.81 -19.86 10.48
CA GLN A 411 -24.44 -20.79 9.41
C GLN A 411 -23.71 -22.04 9.93
N ALA A 412 -22.75 -21.85 10.85
CA ALA A 412 -22.05 -22.97 11.47
C ALA A 412 -23.01 -23.88 12.24
N SER A 413 -23.93 -23.30 13.03
CA SER A 413 -24.96 -24.05 13.75
C SER A 413 -25.90 -24.80 12.82
N GLN A 414 -26.31 -24.20 11.70
CA GLN A 414 -27.13 -24.87 10.70
C GLN A 414 -26.40 -26.09 10.11
N TYR A 415 -25.18 -25.90 9.61
CA TYR A 415 -24.41 -27.01 9.03
C TYR A 415 -24.09 -28.10 10.05
N GLN A 416 -23.85 -27.73 11.32
CA GLN A 416 -23.62 -28.69 12.39
C GLN A 416 -24.88 -29.51 12.68
N HIS A 417 -26.05 -28.87 12.75
CA HIS A 417 -27.32 -29.57 12.95
C HIS A 417 -27.64 -30.53 11.78
N GLU A 418 -27.43 -30.09 10.54
CA GLU A 418 -27.59 -30.96 9.37
C GLU A 418 -26.60 -32.14 9.40
N PHE A 419 -25.35 -31.87 9.78
CA PHE A 419 -24.31 -32.90 9.92
C PHE A 419 -24.70 -33.93 10.97
N ASP A 420 -25.12 -33.50 12.16
CA ASP A 420 -25.53 -34.38 13.25
C ASP A 420 -26.77 -35.21 12.87
N SER A 421 -27.74 -34.60 12.17
CA SER A 421 -28.93 -35.32 11.69
C SER A 421 -28.58 -36.45 10.71
N ILE A 422 -27.68 -36.22 9.76
CA ILE A 422 -27.25 -37.27 8.81
C ILE A 422 -26.38 -38.31 9.52
N LYS A 423 -25.52 -37.86 10.44
CA LYS A 423 -24.67 -38.73 11.24
C LYS A 423 -25.49 -39.72 12.08
N GLU A 424 -26.61 -39.28 12.66
CA GLU A 424 -27.58 -40.13 13.36
C GLU A 424 -28.21 -41.17 12.44
N ARG A 425 -28.46 -40.84 11.16
CA ARG A 425 -28.97 -41.82 10.17
C ARG A 425 -27.96 -42.92 9.82
N ILE A 426 -26.66 -42.64 9.94
CA ILE A 426 -25.56 -43.54 9.54
C ILE A 426 -25.10 -44.49 10.68
N ASP A 427 -25.74 -44.44 11.85
CA ASP A 427 -25.54 -45.34 13.02
C ASP A 427 -24.18 -45.16 13.76
N ASN A 428 -24.04 -45.71 14.98
CA ASN A 428 -22.97 -45.44 15.97
C ASN A 428 -21.52 -45.76 15.53
N SER A 429 -21.31 -46.31 14.33
CA SER A 429 -19.98 -46.43 13.70
C SER A 429 -19.51 -45.10 13.07
N SER A 430 -20.35 -44.06 13.17
CA SER A 430 -20.24 -42.77 12.48
C SER A 430 -19.07 -41.89 12.93
N ASP A 431 -18.54 -42.04 14.15
CA ASP A 431 -17.41 -41.22 14.62
C ASP A 431 -16.11 -41.53 13.86
N ALA A 432 -15.82 -42.82 13.63
CA ALA A 432 -14.65 -43.24 12.86
C ALA A 432 -14.77 -42.81 11.39
N LEU A 433 -15.98 -42.84 10.85
CA LEU A 433 -16.27 -42.40 9.48
C LEU A 433 -16.19 -40.89 9.34
N ALA A 434 -16.76 -40.14 10.29
CA ALA A 434 -16.68 -38.68 10.37
C ALA A 434 -15.23 -38.21 10.51
N TYR A 435 -14.42 -38.89 11.34
CA TYR A 435 -12.99 -38.61 11.46
C TYR A 435 -12.26 -38.83 10.13
N LYS A 436 -12.55 -39.90 9.40
CA LYS A 436 -11.97 -40.15 8.07
C LYS A 436 -12.41 -39.12 7.03
N ILE A 437 -13.67 -38.70 7.07
CA ILE A 437 -14.19 -37.64 6.19
C ILE A 437 -13.48 -36.32 6.49
N ASP A 438 -13.33 -35.94 7.76
CA ASP A 438 -12.58 -34.75 8.16
C ASP A 438 -11.12 -34.88 7.72
N GLU A 439 -10.46 -36.02 7.97
CA GLU A 439 -9.07 -36.25 7.54
C GLU A 439 -8.91 -36.13 6.01
N PHE A 440 -9.84 -36.70 5.22
CA PHE A 440 -9.84 -36.58 3.77
C PHE A 440 -9.98 -35.12 3.31
N ILE A 441 -10.86 -34.35 3.97
CA ILE A 441 -11.11 -32.95 3.65
C ILE A 441 -9.94 -32.07 4.08
N GLN A 442 -9.40 -32.26 5.29
CA GLN A 442 -8.25 -31.51 5.80
C GLN A 442 -6.97 -31.81 5.04
N LYS A 443 -6.83 -33.00 4.46
CA LYS A 443 -5.70 -33.37 3.59
C LYS A 443 -5.87 -32.91 2.15
N ASN A 444 -7.07 -32.49 1.76
CA ASN A 444 -7.30 -31.99 0.41
C ASN A 444 -6.51 -30.68 0.19
N ASP A 445 -5.82 -30.59 -0.94
CA ASP A 445 -4.96 -29.46 -1.27
C ASP A 445 -5.71 -28.13 -1.30
N HIS A 446 -6.98 -28.15 -1.73
CA HIS A 446 -7.85 -26.99 -1.80
C HIS A 446 -8.15 -26.41 -0.41
N VAL A 447 -8.63 -27.26 0.52
CA VAL A 447 -8.96 -26.84 1.89
C VAL A 447 -7.70 -26.41 2.64
N THR A 448 -6.60 -27.13 2.46
CA THR A 448 -5.30 -26.78 3.05
C THR A 448 -4.79 -25.42 2.54
N ALA A 449 -4.95 -25.13 1.24
CA ALA A 449 -4.57 -23.84 0.67
C ALA A 449 -5.42 -22.70 1.25
N ILE A 450 -6.73 -22.90 1.36
CA ILE A 450 -7.63 -21.91 1.95
C ILE A 450 -7.29 -21.67 3.42
N ARG A 451 -7.09 -22.73 4.22
CA ARG A 451 -6.70 -22.64 5.64
C ARG A 451 -5.45 -21.77 5.82
N HIS A 452 -4.39 -22.07 5.07
CA HIS A 452 -3.13 -21.30 5.16
C HIS A 452 -3.31 -19.84 4.78
N HIS A 453 -4.16 -19.54 3.80
CA HIS A 453 -4.47 -18.16 3.43
C HIS A 453 -5.17 -17.40 4.57
N PHE A 454 -6.18 -18.02 5.20
CA PHE A 454 -6.88 -17.41 6.34
C PHE A 454 -5.97 -17.23 7.55
N GLU A 455 -5.16 -18.24 7.89
CA GLU A 455 -4.20 -18.19 9.00
C GLU A 455 -3.16 -17.09 8.81
N ALA A 456 -2.57 -16.98 7.62
CA ALA A 456 -1.57 -15.93 7.39
C ALA A 456 -2.17 -14.53 7.35
N ARG A 457 -3.41 -14.38 6.83
CA ARG A 457 -4.14 -13.10 6.90
C ARG A 457 -4.43 -12.72 8.35
N ALA A 458 -4.84 -13.68 9.18
CA ALA A 458 -5.05 -13.52 10.61
C ALA A 458 -3.75 -13.06 11.33
N GLU A 459 -2.64 -13.76 11.11
CA GLU A 459 -1.34 -13.43 11.71
C GLU A 459 -0.84 -12.04 11.29
N LEU A 460 -0.99 -11.69 10.00
CA LEU A 460 -0.58 -10.38 9.49
C LEU A 460 -1.36 -9.23 10.14
N MET A 461 -2.66 -9.41 10.37
CA MET A 461 -3.49 -8.41 11.03
C MET A 461 -3.05 -8.21 12.48
N GLU A 462 -2.70 -9.28 13.19
CA GLU A 462 -2.15 -9.20 14.54
C GLU A 462 -0.82 -8.44 14.55
N TYR A 463 0.10 -8.72 13.63
CA TYR A 463 1.37 -7.98 13.51
C TYR A 463 1.17 -6.50 13.23
N THR A 464 0.20 -6.16 12.38
CA THR A 464 -0.13 -4.77 12.04
C THR A 464 -0.66 -4.01 13.24
N TYR A 465 -1.59 -4.64 13.98
CA TYR A 465 -2.13 -4.08 15.21
C TYR A 465 -1.05 -3.84 16.27
N LEU A 466 -0.19 -4.84 16.51
CA LEU A 466 0.92 -4.73 17.46
C LEU A 466 1.90 -3.61 17.07
N ASP A 467 2.22 -3.45 15.78
CA ASP A 467 3.10 -2.38 15.33
C ASP A 467 2.53 -0.98 15.61
N GLN A 468 1.25 -0.78 15.29
CA GLN A 468 0.56 0.49 15.52
C GLN A 468 0.44 0.80 17.01
N LEU A 469 0.21 -0.22 17.85
CA LEU A 469 0.22 -0.07 19.30
C LEU A 469 1.61 0.33 19.83
N LEU A 470 2.68 -0.33 19.38
CA LEU A 470 4.05 0.00 19.77
C LEU A 470 4.44 1.41 19.34
N GLN A 471 4.03 1.82 18.15
CA GLN A 471 4.25 3.17 17.66
C GLN A 471 3.51 4.21 18.51
N PHE A 472 2.25 3.95 18.87
CA PHE A 472 1.51 4.82 19.77
C PHE A 472 2.17 4.93 21.14
N LYS A 473 2.54 3.80 21.76
CA LYS A 473 3.27 3.75 23.04
C LYS A 473 4.60 4.53 22.95
N TYR A 474 5.31 4.42 21.83
CA TYR A 474 6.55 5.17 21.59
C TYR A 474 6.31 6.69 21.50
N LEU A 475 5.28 7.13 20.80
CA LEU A 475 4.96 8.56 20.64
C LEU A 475 4.45 9.21 21.94
N GLN A 476 3.81 8.43 22.82
CA GLN A 476 3.46 8.90 24.18
C GLN A 476 4.68 9.29 25.02
N GLN A 477 5.87 8.76 24.68
CA GLN A 477 7.13 9.17 25.30
C GLN A 477 7.62 10.55 24.82
N LYS A 478 6.85 11.23 23.95
CA LYS A 478 7.15 12.55 23.37
C LYS A 478 8.55 12.63 22.73
N PRO A 479 8.88 11.72 21.80
CA PRO A 479 10.17 11.74 21.13
C PRO A 479 10.31 13.01 20.28
N ASN A 480 11.52 13.54 20.19
CA ASN A 480 11.83 14.64 19.29
C ASN A 480 11.97 14.13 17.83
N GLU A 481 12.06 15.06 16.87
CA GLU A 481 12.12 14.72 15.45
C GLU A 481 13.34 13.85 15.08
N GLU A 482 14.49 14.07 15.73
CA GLU A 482 15.72 13.27 15.50
C GLU A 482 15.52 11.83 15.99
N GLN A 483 14.89 11.63 17.14
CA GLN A 483 14.58 10.33 17.72
C GLN A 483 13.58 9.56 16.85
N ILE A 484 12.55 10.22 16.33
CA ILE A 484 11.59 9.61 15.39
C ILE A 484 12.30 9.14 14.13
N LYS A 485 13.13 9.98 13.51
CA LYS A 485 13.91 9.63 12.30
C LYS A 485 14.86 8.46 12.56
N LEU A 486 15.50 8.43 13.72
CA LEU A 486 16.40 7.36 14.12
C LEU A 486 15.67 6.01 14.20
N VAL A 487 14.51 5.96 14.86
CA VAL A 487 13.69 4.75 14.95
C VAL A 487 13.19 4.30 13.58
N GLN A 488 12.73 5.23 12.75
CA GLN A 488 12.30 4.91 11.39
C GLN A 488 13.44 4.29 10.57
N ASN A 489 14.64 4.85 10.65
CA ASN A 489 15.81 4.29 9.98
C ASN A 489 16.13 2.88 10.48
N ILE A 490 16.17 2.66 11.80
CA ILE A 490 16.44 1.34 12.41
C ILE A 490 15.43 0.29 11.93
N CYS A 491 14.13 0.60 12.01
CA CYS A 491 13.07 -0.30 11.57
C CYS A 491 13.14 -0.59 10.06
N THR A 492 13.45 0.42 9.24
CA THR A 492 13.65 0.25 7.79
C THR A 492 14.82 -0.69 7.51
N ARG A 493 15.95 -0.52 8.20
CA ARG A 493 17.12 -1.40 8.02
C ARG A 493 16.85 -2.83 8.48
N GLN A 494 16.12 -3.00 9.58
CA GLN A 494 15.69 -4.32 10.04
C GLN A 494 14.80 -5.02 9.00
N LEU A 495 13.88 -4.28 8.37
CA LEU A 495 13.01 -4.79 7.32
C LEU A 495 13.80 -5.21 6.07
N GLU A 496 14.69 -4.34 5.58
CA GLU A 496 15.55 -4.63 4.41
C GLU A 496 16.41 -5.88 4.63
N LYS A 497 17.02 -5.98 5.83
CA LYS A 497 17.80 -7.14 6.25
C LYS A 497 16.96 -8.42 6.22
N GLU A 498 15.82 -8.43 6.90
CA GLU A 498 15.01 -9.65 6.98
C GLU A 498 14.42 -10.04 5.62
N LYS A 499 14.00 -9.08 4.79
CA LYS A 499 13.56 -9.36 3.41
C LYS A 499 14.65 -10.06 2.61
N SER A 500 15.88 -9.55 2.65
CA SER A 500 17.00 -10.17 1.92
C SER A 500 17.38 -11.56 2.44
N GLU A 501 17.23 -11.82 3.74
CA GLU A 501 17.44 -13.14 4.33
C GLU A 501 16.39 -14.13 3.80
N GLN A 502 15.12 -13.74 3.80
CA GLN A 502 14.04 -14.59 3.31
C GLN A 502 14.06 -14.77 1.77
N GLU A 503 14.47 -13.76 0.99
CA GLU A 503 14.69 -13.90 -0.46
C GLU A 503 15.75 -14.96 -0.77
N LEU A 504 16.87 -14.94 -0.04
CA LEU A 504 17.91 -15.97 -0.19
C LEU A 504 17.37 -17.36 0.12
N ILE A 505 16.63 -17.51 1.23
CA ILE A 505 16.00 -18.78 1.61
C ILE A 505 15.08 -19.26 0.48
N LEU A 506 14.27 -18.36 -0.09
CA LEU A 506 13.37 -18.67 -1.20
C LEU A 506 14.13 -19.17 -2.44
N PHE A 507 15.23 -18.52 -2.83
CA PHE A 507 16.04 -18.97 -3.97
C PHE A 507 16.75 -20.30 -3.70
N ARG A 508 17.23 -20.54 -2.47
CA ARG A 508 17.80 -21.84 -2.07
C ARG A 508 16.75 -22.95 -2.15
N TYR A 509 15.51 -22.69 -1.72
CA TYR A 509 14.41 -23.64 -1.91
C TYR A 509 14.08 -23.85 -3.39
N GLY A 510 14.02 -22.79 -4.20
CA GLY A 510 13.84 -22.92 -5.65
C GLY A 510 14.92 -23.77 -6.30
N PHE A 511 16.17 -23.66 -5.84
CA PHE A 511 17.28 -24.49 -6.30
C PHE A 511 17.09 -25.97 -5.94
N LEU A 512 16.72 -26.26 -4.68
CA LEU A 512 16.45 -27.64 -4.21
C LEU A 512 15.31 -28.31 -4.99
N PHE A 513 14.25 -27.56 -5.28
CA PHE A 513 13.05 -28.08 -5.96
C PHE A 513 13.07 -27.87 -7.48
N LYS A 514 14.18 -27.38 -8.06
CA LYS A 514 14.32 -27.05 -9.50
C LYS A 514 13.20 -26.13 -10.04
N LYS A 515 12.63 -25.30 -9.16
CA LYS A 515 11.57 -24.33 -9.49
C LYS A 515 12.19 -22.97 -9.75
N LEU A 516 11.89 -22.43 -10.93
CA LEU A 516 12.31 -21.08 -11.28
C LEU A 516 11.37 -20.04 -10.67
N PRO A 517 11.88 -18.84 -10.34
CA PRO A 517 11.04 -17.69 -10.05
C PRO A 517 10.11 -17.37 -11.23
N ASP A 518 8.95 -16.78 -10.96
CA ASP A 518 7.96 -16.41 -11.99
C ASP A 518 8.56 -15.55 -13.12
N SER A 519 9.54 -14.70 -12.78
CA SER A 519 10.25 -13.85 -13.73
C SER A 519 11.10 -14.61 -14.76
N LEU A 520 11.27 -15.91 -14.57
CA LEU A 520 12.01 -16.86 -15.42
C LEU A 520 11.13 -17.99 -15.97
N LYS A 521 9.79 -17.95 -15.78
CA LYS A 521 8.83 -18.93 -16.33
C LYS A 521 8.92 -19.13 -17.86
N ILE A 522 9.43 -18.14 -18.59
CA ILE A 522 9.70 -18.25 -20.04
C ILE A 522 10.65 -19.42 -20.35
N LEU A 523 11.49 -19.84 -19.41
CA LEU A 523 12.39 -20.99 -19.55
C LEU A 523 11.70 -22.33 -19.26
N GLU A 524 10.43 -22.34 -18.88
CA GLU A 524 9.60 -23.54 -18.67
C GLU A 524 8.83 -23.94 -19.93
N GLU A 525 8.91 -23.16 -21.02
CA GLU A 525 8.23 -23.46 -22.27
C GLU A 525 8.81 -24.70 -22.96
N SER A 526 7.89 -25.50 -23.53
CA SER A 526 8.20 -26.68 -24.36
C SER A 526 9.08 -26.29 -25.55
N PRO A 527 9.80 -27.26 -26.17
CA PRO A 527 10.63 -26.96 -27.33
C PRO A 527 9.81 -26.18 -28.36
N PRO A 528 10.38 -25.11 -28.94
CA PRO A 528 9.63 -24.22 -29.82
C PRO A 528 8.95 -25.02 -30.93
N LYS A 529 7.73 -24.60 -31.31
CA LYS A 529 6.91 -25.28 -32.34
C LYS A 529 7.68 -25.59 -33.63
N LEU A 530 8.69 -24.78 -33.96
CA LEU A 530 9.59 -25.04 -35.08
C LEU A 530 10.32 -26.40 -35.01
N ILE A 531 10.74 -26.84 -33.82
CA ILE A 531 11.41 -28.14 -33.63
C ILE A 531 10.40 -29.27 -33.79
N THR A 532 9.17 -29.10 -33.29
CA THR A 532 8.14 -30.15 -33.35
C THR A 532 7.60 -30.37 -34.76
N THR A 533 7.71 -29.39 -35.66
CA THR A 533 7.33 -29.48 -37.08
C THR A 533 8.37 -30.13 -38.00
N ILE A 534 9.56 -30.49 -37.49
CA ILE A 534 10.61 -31.13 -38.30
C ILE A 534 10.16 -32.54 -38.72
N ILE A 535 10.20 -32.82 -40.02
CA ILE A 535 9.75 -34.08 -40.63
C ILE A 535 10.71 -35.23 -40.31
N ASP A 536 12.03 -34.99 -40.34
CA ASP A 536 13.04 -35.99 -39.99
C ASP A 536 13.01 -36.30 -38.48
N PRO A 537 12.64 -37.52 -38.08
CA PRO A 537 12.51 -37.89 -36.67
C PRO A 537 13.85 -37.87 -35.94
N HIS A 538 14.97 -38.24 -36.57
CA HIS A 538 16.29 -38.24 -35.94
C HIS A 538 16.81 -36.83 -35.72
N GLN A 539 16.62 -35.95 -36.70
CA GLN A 539 17.01 -34.54 -36.57
C GLN A 539 16.15 -33.82 -35.51
N ARG A 540 14.84 -34.11 -35.48
CA ARG A 540 13.90 -33.59 -34.46
C ARG A 540 14.30 -34.02 -33.05
N GLU A 541 14.59 -35.30 -32.85
CA GLU A 541 15.00 -35.83 -31.54
C GLU A 541 16.33 -35.22 -31.08
N ARG A 542 17.33 -35.16 -31.96
CA ARG A 542 18.63 -34.55 -31.65
C ARG A 542 18.50 -33.07 -31.27
N LEU A 543 17.71 -32.29 -31.99
CA LEU A 543 17.49 -30.87 -31.70
C LEU A 543 16.67 -30.67 -30.41
N SER A 544 15.65 -31.50 -30.18
CA SER A 544 14.87 -31.48 -28.94
C SER A 544 15.75 -31.79 -27.70
N ASN A 545 16.62 -32.79 -27.80
CA ASN A 545 17.56 -33.14 -26.72
C ASN A 545 18.59 -32.03 -26.48
N ASN A 546 19.13 -31.43 -27.54
CA ASN A 546 20.04 -30.30 -27.42
C ASN A 546 19.36 -29.07 -26.79
N TYR A 547 18.14 -28.74 -27.20
CA TYR A 547 17.35 -27.66 -26.62
C TYR A 547 17.11 -27.92 -25.12
N THR A 548 16.64 -29.12 -24.76
CA THR A 548 16.39 -29.51 -23.36
C THR A 548 17.66 -29.39 -22.52
N ARG A 549 18.81 -29.84 -23.03
CA ARG A 549 20.10 -29.73 -22.33
C ARG A 549 20.52 -28.27 -22.12
N ILE A 550 20.40 -27.43 -23.14
CA ILE A 550 20.74 -26.00 -23.06
C ILE A 550 19.84 -25.29 -22.05
N ILE A 551 18.53 -25.55 -22.10
CA ILE A 551 17.57 -24.98 -21.16
C ILE A 551 17.86 -25.44 -19.73
N GLN A 552 18.11 -26.73 -19.50
CA GLN A 552 18.47 -27.23 -18.16
C GLN A 552 19.75 -26.57 -17.62
N GLN A 553 20.78 -26.43 -18.45
CA GLN A 553 22.02 -25.75 -18.05
C GLN A 553 21.77 -24.27 -17.73
N ALA A 554 21.03 -23.57 -18.59
CA ALA A 554 20.67 -22.16 -18.37
C ALA A 554 19.86 -21.97 -17.09
N LYS A 555 18.96 -22.89 -16.74
CA LYS A 555 18.21 -22.88 -15.48
C LYS A 555 19.14 -22.95 -14.27
N VAL A 556 20.09 -23.90 -14.27
CA VAL A 556 21.05 -24.06 -13.18
C VAL A 556 21.92 -22.83 -13.03
N ASP A 557 22.47 -22.31 -14.13
CA ASP A 557 23.34 -21.14 -14.12
C ASP A 557 22.62 -19.89 -13.62
N LEU A 558 21.39 -19.64 -14.09
CA LEU A 558 20.57 -18.52 -13.63
C LEU A 558 20.19 -18.63 -12.15
N MET A 559 19.85 -19.83 -11.67
CA MET A 559 19.54 -20.05 -10.26
C MET A 559 20.77 -19.83 -9.37
N MET A 560 21.95 -20.25 -9.81
CA MET A 560 23.21 -19.93 -9.11
C MET A 560 23.44 -18.42 -9.07
N ILE A 561 23.31 -17.72 -10.19
CA ILE A 561 23.48 -16.26 -10.26
C ILE A 561 22.50 -15.55 -9.31
N LEU A 562 21.22 -15.93 -9.31
CA LEU A 562 20.20 -15.35 -8.43
C LEU A 562 20.51 -15.62 -6.95
N THR A 563 20.89 -16.85 -6.60
CA THR A 563 21.22 -17.23 -5.23
C THR A 563 22.46 -16.47 -4.73
N THR A 564 23.51 -16.37 -5.55
CA THR A 564 24.71 -15.60 -5.23
C THR A 564 24.40 -14.11 -5.11
N GLY A 565 23.59 -13.56 -6.01
CA GLY A 565 23.15 -12.16 -5.93
C GLY A 565 22.36 -11.86 -4.65
N ALA A 566 21.45 -12.75 -4.26
CA ALA A 566 20.70 -12.64 -3.02
C ALA A 566 21.59 -12.74 -1.77
N GLU A 567 22.59 -13.63 -1.77
CA GLU A 567 23.56 -13.75 -0.68
C GLU A 567 24.38 -12.46 -0.52
N ILE A 568 24.86 -11.87 -1.62
CA ILE A 568 25.59 -10.59 -1.59
C ILE A 568 24.71 -9.47 -1.01
N LYS A 569 23.46 -9.36 -1.49
CA LYS A 569 22.49 -8.36 -1.02
C LYS A 569 22.19 -8.51 0.47
N ARG A 570 22.02 -9.75 0.94
CA ARG A 570 21.82 -10.07 2.36
C ARG A 570 23.01 -9.65 3.21
N GLN A 571 24.23 -9.94 2.77
CA GLN A 571 25.45 -9.52 3.47
C GLN A 571 25.58 -8.00 3.53
N GLU A 572 25.22 -7.29 2.46
CA GLU A 572 25.23 -5.83 2.42
C GLU A 572 24.21 -5.23 3.40
N HIS A 573 22.96 -5.69 3.38
CA HIS A 573 21.93 -5.22 4.31
C HIS A 573 22.27 -5.56 5.76
N GLN A 574 22.81 -6.75 6.03
CA GLN A 574 23.29 -7.13 7.36
C GLN A 574 24.37 -6.17 7.86
N LYS A 575 25.38 -5.87 7.02
CA LYS A 575 26.45 -4.93 7.36
C LYS A 575 25.91 -3.53 7.63
N VAL A 576 25.01 -3.02 6.78
CA VAL A 576 24.39 -1.69 6.96
C VAL A 576 23.58 -1.62 8.26
N PHE A 577 22.85 -2.69 8.59
CA PHE A 577 22.11 -2.80 9.85
C PHE A 577 23.05 -2.77 11.05
N ASP A 578 24.11 -3.60 11.04
CA ASP A 578 25.09 -3.65 12.15
C ASP A 578 25.80 -2.31 12.34
N MET A 579 26.18 -1.63 11.25
CA MET A 579 26.75 -0.29 11.31
C MET A 579 25.76 0.73 11.90
N THR A 580 24.48 0.62 11.56
CA THR A 580 23.42 1.49 12.10
C THR A 580 23.23 1.27 13.60
N MET A 581 23.21 0.01 14.05
CA MET A 581 23.10 -0.33 15.47
C MET A 581 24.35 0.07 16.26
N ALA A 582 25.55 -0.13 15.71
CA ALA A 582 26.79 0.33 16.33
C ALA A 582 26.79 1.86 16.50
N LYS A 583 26.41 2.59 15.44
CA LYS A 583 26.30 4.05 15.47
C LYS A 583 25.28 4.51 16.51
N LEU A 584 24.10 3.86 16.58
CA LEU A 584 23.09 4.13 17.61
C LEU A 584 23.72 4.08 19.01
N TRP A 585 24.39 2.98 19.35
CA TRP A 585 24.96 2.81 20.69
C TRP A 585 26.08 3.80 21.00
N THR A 586 26.88 4.16 20.00
CA THR A 586 27.90 5.21 20.12
C THR A 586 27.25 6.57 20.35
N ASP A 587 26.29 6.96 19.52
CA ASP A 587 25.59 8.25 19.61
C ASP A 587 24.84 8.37 20.95
N GLN A 588 24.21 7.30 21.44
CA GLN A 588 23.54 7.29 22.76
C GLN A 588 24.49 7.61 23.94
N ARG A 589 25.79 7.31 23.82
CA ARG A 589 26.77 7.62 24.87
C ARG A 589 27.23 9.07 24.84
N HIS A 590 27.23 9.70 23.66
CA HIS A 590 27.79 11.03 23.43
C HIS A 590 26.75 12.15 23.31
N LEU A 591 25.48 11.82 23.08
CA LEU A 591 24.40 12.80 22.98
C LEU A 591 24.07 13.44 24.35
N PRO A 592 23.58 14.69 24.37
CA PRO A 592 22.91 15.28 25.53
C PRO A 592 21.73 14.43 26.02
N ILE A 593 21.45 14.44 27.33
CA ILE A 593 20.44 13.55 27.97
C ILE A 593 19.05 13.71 27.34
N ASP A 594 18.68 14.94 27.00
CA ASP A 594 17.41 15.33 26.34
C ASP A 594 17.29 14.83 24.89
N LYS A 595 18.41 14.43 24.26
CA LYS A 595 18.47 13.84 22.92
C LYS A 595 18.60 12.32 22.92
N ARG A 596 18.89 11.70 24.07
CA ARG A 596 19.02 10.23 24.19
C ARG A 596 17.66 9.55 24.15
N LEU A 597 17.65 8.31 23.65
CA LEU A 597 16.49 7.44 23.77
C LEU A 597 16.42 6.95 25.21
N THR A 598 15.22 6.98 25.79
CA THR A 598 15.01 6.39 27.12
C THR A 598 15.06 4.86 27.05
N THR A 599 15.26 4.20 28.19
CA THR A 599 15.21 2.73 28.28
C THR A 599 13.89 2.17 27.73
N THR A 600 12.78 2.86 28.03
CA THR A 600 11.44 2.50 27.54
C THR A 600 11.30 2.69 26.02
N MET A 601 11.87 3.76 25.46
CA MET A 601 11.93 3.94 24.00
C MET A 601 12.73 2.81 23.33
N LEU A 602 13.86 2.42 23.91
CA LEU A 602 14.68 1.31 23.40
C LEU A 602 13.95 -0.03 23.45
N SER A 603 13.21 -0.32 24.52
CA SER A 603 12.42 -1.57 24.60
C SER A 603 11.32 -1.64 23.54
N PHE A 604 10.66 -0.51 23.22
CA PHE A 604 9.68 -0.47 22.14
C PHE A 604 10.32 -0.69 20.76
N ILE A 605 11.53 -0.17 20.53
CA ILE A 605 12.27 -0.40 19.28
C ILE A 605 12.61 -1.88 19.13
N ASP A 606 13.13 -2.52 20.19
CA ASP A 606 13.47 -3.95 20.18
C ASP A 606 12.24 -4.83 19.92
N GLU A 607 11.11 -4.51 20.56
CA GLU A 607 9.86 -5.24 20.35
C GLU A 607 9.34 -5.05 18.92
N ARG A 608 9.43 -3.83 18.38
CA ARG A 608 9.07 -3.53 17.00
C ARG A 608 9.95 -4.29 16.00
N GLN A 609 11.26 -4.38 16.24
CA GLN A 609 12.17 -5.19 15.42
C GLN A 609 11.80 -6.68 15.43
N LYS A 610 11.48 -7.24 16.60
CA LYS A 610 11.00 -8.63 16.71
C LYS A 610 9.71 -8.83 15.93
N ASN A 611 8.79 -7.87 15.99
CA ASN A 611 7.53 -7.90 15.23
C ASN A 611 7.78 -7.88 13.71
N ILE A 612 8.71 -7.03 13.23
CA ILE A 612 9.14 -7.00 11.82
C ILE A 612 9.67 -8.37 11.39
N ILE A 613 10.54 -8.99 12.18
CA ILE A 613 11.12 -10.31 11.84
C ILE A 613 10.02 -11.37 11.69
N LYS A 614 9.09 -11.44 12.65
CA LYS A 614 7.97 -12.38 12.62
C LYS A 614 7.08 -12.15 11.40
N CYS A 615 6.73 -10.89 11.14
CA CYS A 615 5.90 -10.51 10.01
C CYS A 615 6.52 -10.92 8.68
N VAL A 616 7.79 -10.58 8.43
CA VAL A 616 8.48 -10.94 7.18
C VAL A 616 8.59 -12.46 7.03
N LYS A 617 8.86 -13.21 8.11
CA LYS A 617 8.88 -14.68 8.05
C LYS A 617 7.51 -15.28 7.68
N CYS A 618 6.43 -14.79 8.26
CA CYS A 618 5.07 -15.21 7.92
C CYS A 618 4.79 -15.00 6.41
N ILE A 619 5.14 -13.82 5.89
CA ILE A 619 4.99 -13.48 4.46
C ILE A 619 5.75 -14.46 3.56
N TYR A 620 6.99 -14.78 3.90
CA TYR A 620 7.80 -15.67 3.07
C TYR A 620 7.45 -17.14 3.28
N ALA A 621 6.93 -17.54 4.44
CA ALA A 621 6.37 -18.86 4.66
C ALA A 621 5.17 -19.14 3.73
N LEU A 622 4.32 -18.13 3.50
CA LEU A 622 3.30 -18.22 2.46
C LEU A 622 3.92 -18.49 1.08
N LYS A 623 4.96 -17.73 0.70
CA LYS A 623 5.65 -17.90 -0.59
C LYS A 623 6.29 -19.29 -0.74
N THR A 624 6.93 -19.82 0.31
CA THR A 624 7.60 -21.14 0.29
C THR A 624 6.62 -22.31 0.34
N SER A 625 5.46 -22.16 0.99
CA SER A 625 4.42 -23.22 1.02
C SER A 625 3.92 -23.63 -0.38
N PHE A 626 4.03 -22.74 -1.38
CA PHE A 626 3.77 -23.04 -2.79
C PHE A 626 4.91 -23.82 -3.49
N PHE A 627 6.16 -23.72 -3.00
CA PHE A 627 7.27 -24.50 -3.54
C PHE A 627 7.17 -25.98 -3.14
N MET A 628 6.68 -26.27 -1.93
CA MET A 628 6.49 -27.63 -1.41
C MET A 628 5.26 -28.36 -2.01
N LYS A 629 4.42 -27.68 -2.80
CA LYS A 629 3.08 -28.15 -3.24
C LYS A 629 2.98 -28.67 -4.68
N THR A 630 4.09 -29.02 -5.32
CA THR A 630 4.10 -29.88 -6.54
C THR A 630 5.27 -30.80 -6.46
#